data_AF-A0A3D0KMQ1-F1
#
_entry.id   AF-A0A3D0KMQ1-F1
#
_cell.length_a   1.000
_cell.length_b   1.000
_cell.length_c   1.000
_cell.angle_alpha   90.00
_cell.angle_beta   90.00
_cell.angle_gamma   90.00
#
_symmetry.space_group_name_H-M   'P 1'
#
loop_
_entity.id
_entity.type
_entity.pdbx_description
1 polymer ?
#
loop_
_entity_poly.entity_id
_entity_poly.type
_entity_poly.pdbx_seq_one_letter_code
_entity_poly.pdbx_strand_id
1 'polypeptide(L)' 'MNEPKLSGRAKLSYALAAVGKDMVYMLSASYVLYYFQDVLGVSAIAMGTILLVARIFDAFNDPIMGVVVAKTKTRWGKFR' A
#
# COMPACT_ATOMS: atom_id res chain seq x y z
N MET A 1 24.92 16.70 -12.62
CA MET A 1 24.51 15.44 -11.97
C MET A 1 23.87 14.58 -13.03
N ASN A 2 24.56 13.54 -13.53
CA ASN A 2 24.02 12.65 -14.56
C ASN A 2 23.10 11.63 -13.87
N GLU A 3 21.80 11.83 -13.97
CA GLU A 3 20.81 10.84 -13.54
C GLU A 3 20.89 9.63 -14.48
N PRO A 4 21.18 8.42 -13.98
CA PRO A 4 21.13 7.23 -14.81
C PRO A 4 19.69 7.05 -15.30
N LYS A 5 19.45 7.28 -16.60
CA LYS A 5 18.14 7.10 -17.22
C LYS A 5 17.71 5.64 -17.00
N LEU A 6 16.67 5.45 -16.17
CA LEU A 6 16.07 4.14 -15.90
C LEU A 6 15.74 3.44 -17.23
N SER A 7 16.32 2.26 -17.43
CA SER A 7 16.06 1.41 -18.59
C SER A 7 14.56 1.21 -18.75
N GLY A 8 14.04 1.26 -19.98
CA GLY A 8 12.60 1.07 -20.24
C GLY A 8 12.05 -0.23 -19.65
N ARG A 9 12.89 -1.27 -19.54
CA ARG A 9 12.56 -2.53 -18.87
C ARG A 9 12.40 -2.41 -17.36
N ALA A 10 13.19 -1.56 -16.70
CA ALA A 10 13.08 -1.28 -15.27
C ALA A 10 11.78 -0.52 -14.96
N LYS A 11 11.41 0.45 -15.80
CA LYS A 11 10.11 1.15 -15.67
C LYS A 11 8.92 0.20 -15.86
N LEU A 12 8.99 -0.69 -16.85
CA LEU A 12 7.92 -1.64 -17.12
C LEU A 12 7.76 -2.66 -16.00
N SER A 13 8.86 -3.22 -15.49
CA SER A 13 8.83 -4.15 -14.35
C SER A 13 8.37 -3.48 -13.06
N TYR A 14 8.77 -2.22 -12.80
CA TYR A 14 8.25 -1.46 -11.67
C TYR A 14 6.74 -1.20 -11.78
N ALA A 15 6.26 -0.82 -12.98
CA ALA A 15 4.84 -0.63 -13.23
C ALA A 15 4.05 -1.93 -13.03
N LEU A 16 4.54 -3.06 -13.57
CA LEU A 16 3.92 -4.36 -13.36
C LEU A 16 3.90 -4.78 -11.88
N ALA A 17 4.98 -4.53 -11.16
CA ALA A 17 5.05 -4.82 -9.72
C ALA A 17 4.09 -3.94 -8.92
N ALA A 18 3.98 -2.64 -9.26
CA ALA A 18 3.04 -1.72 -8.62
C ALA A 18 1.58 -2.17 -8.85
N VAL A 19 1.23 -2.50 -10.09
CA VAL A 19 -0.10 -3.00 -10.45
C VAL A 19 -0.40 -4.31 -9.70
N GLY A 20 0.55 -5.26 -9.68
CA GLY A 20 0.39 -6.52 -8.96
C GLY A 20 0.14 -6.31 -7.45
N LYS A 21 0.91 -5.43 -6.82
CA LYS A 21 0.73 -5.06 -5.40
C LYS A 21 -0.66 -4.48 -5.15
N ASP A 22 -1.09 -3.54 -5.97
CA ASP A 22 -2.38 -2.86 -5.80
C ASP A 22 -3.57 -3.80 -6.07
N MET A 23 -3.43 -4.74 -7.02
CA MET A 23 -4.44 -5.77 -7.27
C MET A 23 -4.62 -6.71 -6.09
N VAL A 24 -3.52 -7.22 -5.52
CA VAL A 24 -3.57 -8.11 -4.35
C VAL A 24 -4.14 -7.37 -3.14
N TYR A 25 -3.75 -6.11 -2.95
CA TYR A 25 -4.28 -5.29 -1.88
C TYR A 25 -5.80 -5.08 -2.02
N MET A 26 -6.26 -4.70 -3.21
CA MET A 26 -7.67 -4.45 -3.48
C MET A 26 -8.51 -5.73 -3.34
N LEU A 27 -8.00 -6.87 -3.82
CA LEU A 27 -8.66 -8.17 -3.67
C LEU A 27 -8.80 -8.57 -2.20
N SER A 28 -7.73 -8.39 -1.42
CA SER A 28 -7.74 -8.72 0.01
C SER A 28 -8.72 -7.81 0.76
N ALA A 29 -8.70 -6.50 0.48
CA ALA A 29 -9.58 -5.53 1.10
C ALA A 29 -11.07 -5.80 0.79
N SER A 30 -11.39 -6.13 -0.47
CA SER A 30 -12.78 -6.45 -0.86
C SER A 30 -13.26 -7.75 -0.23
N TYR A 31 -12.41 -8.78 -0.17
CA TYR A 31 -12.73 -10.05 0.47
C TYR A 31 -12.99 -9.90 1.97
N VAL A 32 -12.16 -9.13 2.67
CA VAL A 32 -12.33 -8.85 4.09
C VAL A 32 -13.66 -8.15 4.35
N LEU A 33 -14.00 -7.14 3.55
CA LEU A 33 -15.28 -6.43 3.68
C LEU A 33 -16.48 -7.37 3.44
N TYR A 34 -16.43 -8.17 2.39
CA TYR A 34 -17.44 -9.19 2.08
C TYR A 34 -17.61 -10.20 3.22
N TYR A 35 -16.50 -10.74 3.74
CA TYR A 35 -16.53 -11.71 4.83
C TYR A 35 -17.19 -11.14 6.09
N PHE A 36 -16.81 -9.93 6.51
CA PHE A 36 -17.38 -9.35 7.71
C PHE A 36 -18.86 -8.94 7.54
N GLN A 37 -19.24 -8.44 6.36
CA GLN A 37 -20.61 -7.99 6.14
C GLN A 37 -21.57 -9.15 5.81
N ASP A 38 -21.21 -10.00 4.86
CA ASP A 38 -22.13 -11.00 4.30
C ASP A 38 -22.04 -12.37 4.98
N VAL A 39 -20.87 -12.75 5.53
CA VAL A 39 -20.71 -14.04 6.24
C VAL A 39 -20.96 -13.89 7.74
N LEU A 40 -20.42 -12.83 8.35
CA LEU A 40 -20.58 -12.57 9.79
C LEU A 40 -21.79 -11.70 10.13
N GLY A 41 -22.46 -11.11 9.13
CA GLY A 41 -23.66 -10.29 9.34
C GLY A 41 -23.40 -8.98 10.10
N VAL A 42 -22.16 -8.47 10.07
CA VAL A 42 -21.80 -7.21 10.73
C VAL A 42 -22.49 -6.05 10.02
N SER A 43 -23.05 -5.12 10.80
CA SER A 43 -23.70 -3.92 10.26
C SER A 43 -22.74 -3.13 9.36
N ALA A 44 -23.24 -2.68 8.20
CA ALA A 44 -22.50 -1.83 7.27
C ALA A 44 -21.98 -0.54 7.95
N ILE A 45 -22.70 -0.03 8.96
CA ILE A 45 -22.27 1.13 9.74
C ILE A 45 -21.00 0.79 10.55
N ALA A 46 -20.97 -0.37 11.21
CA ALA A 46 -19.81 -0.80 11.98
C ALA A 46 -18.59 -1.00 11.06
N MET A 47 -18.76 -1.65 9.91
CA MET A 47 -17.68 -1.80 8.92
C MET A 47 -17.20 -0.45 8.37
N GLY A 48 -18.12 0.48 8.11
CA GLY A 48 -17.79 1.84 7.71
C GLY A 48 -16.95 2.59 8.76
N THR A 49 -17.28 2.45 10.04
CA THR A 49 -16.49 3.05 11.13
C THR A 49 -15.10 2.42 11.25
N ILE A 50 -14.98 1.10 11.11
CA ILE A 50 -13.68 0.40 11.16
C ILE A 50 -12.81 0.84 9.99
N LEU A 51 -13.37 0.89 8.77
CA LEU A 51 -12.64 1.37 7.60
C LEU A 51 -12.21 2.83 7.77
N LEU A 52 -13.06 3.69 8.31
CA LEU A 52 -12.71 5.09 8.59
C LEU A 52 -11.53 5.20 9.57
N VAL A 53 -11.57 4.44 10.67
CA VAL A 53 -10.48 4.41 11.66
C VAL A 53 -9.19 3.87 11.03
N ALA A 54 -9.28 2.80 10.23
CA ALA A 54 -8.13 2.26 9.51
C ALA A 54 -7.51 3.30 8.56
N ARG A 55 -8.32 4.08 7.83
CA ARG A 55 -7.82 5.16 6.95
C ARG A 55 -7.11 6.27 7.72
N ILE A 56 -7.65 6.64 8.88
CA ILE A 56 -7.01 7.64 9.74
C ILE A 56 -5.66 7.10 10.24
N PHE A 57 -5.61 5.83 10.66
CA PHE A 57 -4.37 5.19 11.09
C PHE A 57 -3.32 5.13 9.96
N ASP A 58 -3.73 4.72 8.75
CA ASP A 58 -2.86 4.70 7.57
C ASP A 58 -2.33 6.11 7.24
N ALA A 59 -3.17 7.14 7.35
CA ALA A 59 -2.77 8.53 7.12
C ALA A 59 -1.65 9.02 8.06
N PHE A 60 -1.53 8.43 9.26
CA PHE A 60 -0.40 8.70 10.16
C PHE A 60 0.79 7.78 9.87
N ASN A 61 0.53 6.50 9.57
CA ASN A 61 1.58 5.52 9.33
C ASN A 61 2.36 5.80 8.05
N ASP A 62 1.69 6.29 6.99
CA ASP A 62 2.30 6.60 5.70
C ASP A 62 3.43 7.65 5.81
N PRO A 63 3.24 8.82 6.46
CA PRO A 63 4.33 9.75 6.75
C PRO A 63 5.45 9.15 7.60
N ILE A 64 5.11 8.34 8.62
CA ILE A 64 6.12 7.71 9.49
C ILE A 64 7.01 6.79 8.66
N MET A 65 6.41 5.94 7.83
CA MET A 65 7.14 5.08 6.91
C MET A 65 7.96 5.89 5.90
N GLY A 66 7.45 7.02 5.42
CA GLY A 66 8.21 7.97 4.60
C GLY A 66 9.45 8.52 5.29
N VAL A 67 9.35 8.91 6.57
CA VAL A 67 10.48 9.39 7.39
C VAL A 67 11.47 8.25 7.68
N VAL A 68 10.98 7.05 7.97
CA VAL A 68 11.83 5.86 8.19
C VAL A 68 12.61 5.54 6.93
N VAL A 69 11.97 5.51 5.76
CA VAL A 69 12.64 5.30 4.46
C VAL A 69 13.63 6.44 4.17
N ALA A 70 13.30 7.68 4.53
CA ALA A 70 14.18 8.82 4.34
C ALA A 70 15.43 8.77 5.23
N LYS A 71 15.29 8.32 6.49
CA LYS A 71 16.38 8.20 7.47
C LYS A 71 17.17 6.89 7.37
N THR A 72 16.61 5.85 6.75
CA THR A 72 17.30 4.57 6.53
C THR A 72 18.39 4.76 5.46
N LYS A 73 19.64 4.90 5.89
CA LYS A 73 20.84 4.86 5.03
C LYS A 73 21.44 3.46 5.06
N THR A 74 20.91 2.55 4.24
CA THR A 74 21.51 1.21 4.05
C THR A 74 22.62 1.26 2.99
N ARG A 75 23.65 0.41 3.17
CA ARG A 75 24.85 0.32 2.33
C ARG A 75 24.58 -0.11 0.87
N TRP A 76 23.35 -0.51 0.54
CA TRP A 76 22.94 -1.04 -0.76
C TRP A 76 22.00 -0.11 -1.57
N GLY A 77 21.77 1.12 -1.11
CA GLY A 77 21.05 2.15 -1.87
C GLY A 77 19.58 2.31 -1.49
N LYS A 78 19.06 3.52 -1.73
CA LYS A 78 17.81 4.05 -1.16
C LYS A 78 16.54 3.64 -1.92
N PHE A 79 16.68 3.26 -3.19
CA PHE A 79 15.60 2.81 -4.08
C PHE A 79 16.27 2.05 -5.25
N ARG A 80 16.09 0.73 -5.32
CA ARG A 80 16.36 -0.07 -6.52
C ARG A 80 15.16 -0.96 -6.79
#